data_AF-A0A496C246-F1
#
_entry.id   AF-A0A496C246-F1
#
_cell.length_a   1.000
_cell.length_b   1.000
_cell.length_c   1.000
_cell.angle_alpha   90.00
_cell.angle_beta   90.00
_cell.angle_gamma   90.00
#
_symmetry.space_group_name_H-M   'P 1'
#
loop_
_entity.id
_entity.type
_entity.pdbx_description
1 polymer ?
#
loop_
_entity_poly.entity_id
_entity_poly.type
_entity_poly.pdbx_seq_one_letter_code
_entity_poly.pdbx_strand_id
1 'polypeptide(L)' 'MQDIRDMVDLLELSEKAKRIFAWKFFAGESFADWPGPESRKELYETYKSVFNAVMDKKEGRLLL' A
#
# COMPACT_ATOMS: atom_id res chain seq x y z
N MET A 1 -8.27 9.28 -6.08
CA MET A 1 -7.96 7.83 -6.15
C MET A 1 -6.95 7.52 -7.23
N GLN A 2 -7.10 8.07 -8.45
CA GLN A 2 -6.14 7.87 -9.55
C GLN A 2 -4.70 8.24 -9.15
N ASP A 3 -4.50 9.40 -8.48
CA ASP A 3 -3.17 9.84 -8.04
C ASP A 3 -2.43 8.83 -7.16
N ILE A 4 -3.13 8.15 -6.25
CA ILE A 4 -2.50 7.15 -5.35
C ILE A 4 -2.17 5.88 -6.13
N ARG A 5 -3.02 5.49 -7.09
CA ARG A 5 -2.77 4.32 -7.94
C ARG A 5 -1.53 4.52 -8.80
N ASP A 6 -1.45 5.68 -9.45
CA ASP A 6 -0.30 6.06 -10.27
C ASP A 6 0.98 6.18 -9.41
N MET A 7 0.88 6.71 -8.18
CA MET A 7 2.01 6.75 -7.25
C MET A 7 2.50 5.37 -6.83
N VAL A 8 1.58 4.44 -6.55
CA VAL A 8 1.89 3.04 -6.19
C VAL A 8 2.56 2.32 -7.36
N ASP A 9 2.11 2.55 -8.59
CA ASP A 9 2.73 1.98 -9.80
C ASP A 9 4.16 2.52 -10.01
N LEU A 10 4.42 3.77 -9.63
CA LEU A 10 5.75 4.40 -9.68
C LEU A 10 6.67 4.02 -8.51
N LEU A 11 6.22 3.22 -7.53
CA LEU A 11 7.04 2.78 -6.39
C LEU A 11 7.72 1.42 -6.64
N GLU A 12 7.57 0.83 -7.83
CA GLU A 12 8.16 -0.48 -8.21
C GLU A 12 8.00 -1.56 -7.12
N LEU A 13 6.84 -1.56 -6.46
CA LEU A 13 6.56 -2.46 -5.35
C LEU A 13 6.42 -3.90 -5.84
N SER A 14 6.76 -4.85 -4.96
CA SER A 14 6.42 -6.26 -5.19
C SER A 14 4.91 -6.46 -5.35
N GLU A 15 4.51 -7.43 -6.15
CA GLU A 15 3.09 -7.78 -6.36
C GLU A 15 2.38 -8.12 -5.04
N LYS A 16 3.10 -8.73 -4.09
CA LYS A 16 2.59 -8.96 -2.73
C LYS A 16 2.22 -7.65 -2.04
N ALA A 17 3.14 -6.68 -2.03
CA ALA A 17 2.91 -5.39 -1.40
C ALA A 17 1.76 -4.61 -2.05
N LYS A 18 1.65 -4.64 -3.38
CA LYS A 18 0.52 -4.04 -4.12
C LYS A 18 -0.81 -4.66 -3.71
N ARG A 19 -0.90 -5.99 -3.64
CA ARG A 19 -2.14 -6.70 -3.25
C ARG A 19 -2.54 -6.39 -1.81
N ILE A 20 -1.58 -6.40 -0.88
CA ILE A 20 -1.84 -6.08 0.55
C ILE A 20 -2.33 -4.64 0.69
N PHE A 21 -1.65 -3.69 0.03
CA PHE A 21 -2.05 -2.30 0.05
C PHE A 21 -3.44 -2.11 -0.56
N ALA A 22 -3.71 -2.71 -1.72
CA ALA A 22 -4.99 -2.59 -2.39
C ALA A 22 -6.16 -3.17 -1.58
N TRP A 23 -5.95 -4.30 -0.92
CA TRP A 23 -6.95 -4.92 -0.05
C TRP A 23 -7.39 -3.99 1.07
N LYS A 24 -6.42 -3.38 1.76
CA LYS A 24 -6.74 -2.51 2.90
C LYS A 24 -7.20 -1.13 2.47
N PHE A 25 -6.53 -0.53 1.50
CA PHE A 25 -6.72 0.87 1.13
C PHE A 25 -7.84 1.07 0.09
N PHE A 26 -7.88 0.24 -0.95
CA PHE A 26 -8.83 0.40 -2.04
C PHE A 26 -10.12 -0.40 -1.82
N ALA A 27 -10.02 -1.65 -1.33
CA ALA A 27 -11.19 -2.48 -1.06
C ALA A 27 -11.79 -2.22 0.34
N GLY A 28 -11.03 -1.64 1.27
CA GLY A 28 -11.50 -1.33 2.63
C GLY A 28 -11.62 -2.57 3.53
N GLU A 29 -11.08 -3.71 3.09
CA GLU A 29 -11.23 -5.00 3.75
C GLU A 29 -10.41 -5.09 5.05
N SER A 30 -10.76 -6.06 5.90
CA SER A 30 -9.99 -6.36 7.11
C SER A 30 -8.81 -7.27 6.79
N PHE A 31 -7.70 -7.13 7.55
CA PHE A 31 -6.62 -8.11 7.53
C PHE A 31 -7.00 -9.43 8.23
N ALA A 32 -8.12 -9.45 8.96
CA ALA A 32 -8.65 -10.69 9.52
C ALA A 32 -9.15 -11.65 8.41
N ASP A 33 -9.63 -11.09 7.30
CA ASP A 33 -10.22 -11.82 6.18
C ASP A 33 -9.23 -12.02 5.02
N TRP A 34 -7.94 -11.74 5.27
CA TRP A 34 -6.90 -11.89 4.26
C TRP A 34 -6.71 -13.38 3.92
N PRO A 35 -6.81 -13.78 2.64
CA PRO A 35 -6.78 -15.19 2.24
C PRO A 35 -5.37 -15.78 2.13
N GLY A 36 -4.32 -14.94 2.22
CA GLY A 36 -2.93 -15.38 2.05
C GLY A 36 -2.31 -15.90 3.35
N PRO A 37 -1.13 -16.55 3.25
CA PRO A 37 -0.43 -17.15 4.39
C PRO A 37 0.20 -16.10 5.33
N GLU A 38 0.19 -14.83 4.97
CA GLU A 38 0.82 -13.75 5.73
C GLU A 38 0.16 -13.53 7.08
N SER A 39 0.99 -13.30 8.10
CA SER A 39 0.49 -12.94 9.43
C SER A 39 -0.11 -11.54 9.43
N ARG A 40 -1.06 -11.26 10.34
CA ARG A 40 -1.60 -9.90 10.52
C ARG A 40 -0.53 -8.84 10.77
N LYS A 41 0.56 -9.21 11.45
CA LYS A 41 1.72 -8.33 11.68
C LYS A 41 2.40 -7.98 10.35
N GLU A 42 2.70 -8.99 9.53
CA GLU A 42 3.33 -8.79 8.22
C GLU A 42 2.43 -7.95 7.29
N LEU A 43 1.12 -8.20 7.30
CA LEU A 43 0.15 -7.40 6.53
C LEU A 43 0.19 -5.92 6.94
N TYR A 44 0.18 -5.65 8.25
CA TYR A 44 0.21 -4.29 8.76
C TYR A 44 1.55 -3.59 8.49
N GLU A 45 2.68 -4.27 8.69
CA GLU A 45 4.01 -3.72 8.42
C GLU A 45 4.19 -3.42 6.92
N THR A 46 3.77 -4.34 6.06
CA THR A 46 3.81 -4.16 4.60
C THR A 46 2.93 -2.98 4.18
N TYR A 47 1.68 -2.94 4.66
CA TYR A 47 0.76 -1.84 4.38
C TYR A 47 1.34 -0.48 4.81
N LYS A 48 1.85 -0.40 6.05
CA LYS A 48 2.41 0.84 6.60
C LYS A 48 3.63 1.31 5.82
N SER A 49 4.50 0.38 5.42
CA SER A 49 5.67 0.69 4.59
C SER A 49 5.26 1.29 3.24
N VAL A 50 4.29 0.67 2.54
CA VAL A 50 3.78 1.19 1.25
C VAL A 50 3.10 2.54 1.43
N PHE A 51 2.26 2.68 2.47
CA PHE A 51 1.56 3.94 2.76
C PHE A 51 2.54 5.08 2.99
N ASN A 52 3.58 4.87 3.80
CA ASN A 52 4.62 5.87 4.03
C ASN A 52 5.34 6.25 2.74
N ALA A 53 5.74 5.27 1.92
CA ALA A 53 6.40 5.53 0.64
C ALA A 53 5.53 6.36 -0.32
N VAL A 54 4.21 6.11 -0.35
CA VAL A 54 3.25 6.91 -1.12
C VAL A 54 3.17 8.35 -0.56
N MET A 55 3.12 8.51 0.75
CA MET A 55 3.04 9.82 1.40
C MET A 55 4.33 10.63 1.20
N ASP A 56 5.50 10.02 1.37
CA ASP A 56 6.80 10.64 1.13
C ASP A 56 6.90 11.13 -0.34
N LYS A 57 6.44 10.31 -1.29
CA LYS A 57 6.40 10.68 -2.71
C LYS A 57 5.40 11.80 -3.00
N LYS A 58 4.27 11.83 -2.29
CA LYS A 58 3.27 12.90 -2.40
C LYS A 58 3.79 14.22 -1.84
N GLU A 59 4.44 14.20 -0.68
CA GLU A 59 5.08 15.39 -0.08
C GLU A 59 6.23 15.90 -0.94
N GLY A 60 7.08 15.01 -1.46
CA GLY A 60 8.15 15.38 -2.39
C GLY A 60 7.65 15.99 -3.70
N ARG A 61 6.42 15.70 -4.13
CA ARG A 61 5.75 16.37 -5.28
C ARG A 61 5.11 17.71 -4.92
N LEU A 62 4.78 17.95 -3.66
CA LEU A 62 4.20 19.22 -3.19
C LEU A 62 5.27 20.30 -2.92
N LEU A 63 6.54 19.90 -2.83
CA LEU A 63 7.68 20.81 -2.63
C LEU A 63 8.34 21.29 -3.94
N LEU A 64 7.72 21.03 -5.09
CA LEU A 64 8.13 21.52 -6.42
C LEU A 64 7.06 22.45 -6.99
#